data_AF-A0A838D9U4-F1
#
_entry.id   AF-A0A838D9U4-F1
#
_cell.length_a   1.000
_cell.length_b   1.000
_cell.length_c   1.000
_cell.angle_alpha   90.00
_cell.angle_beta   90.00
_cell.angle_gamma   90.00
#
_symmetry.space_group_name_H-M   'P 1'
#
loop_
_entity.id
_entity.type
_entity.pdbx_description
1 polymer ?
#
loop_
_entity_poly.entity_id
_entity_poly.type
_entity_poly.pdbx_seq_one_letter_code
_entity_poly.pdbx_strand_id
1 'polypeptide(L)'
;MHPVSSVEVAELTKIVENAHRYLQIAFAEELYLYCKSNSINFSELRESLNTKWNVEVLEPRDGIGGHCLPKDTKMFVNSSNTIRSKILQAAMEIDEDYREYFQTRDEYGLTCTILE
;
A
#
# COMPACT_ATOMS: atom_id res chain seq x y z
N MET A 1 -21.43 -3.67 6.41
CA MET A 1 -21.41 -5.14 6.26
C MET A 1 -22.45 -5.53 5.25
N HIS A 2 -22.08 -6.34 4.25
CA HIS A 2 -22.97 -6.84 3.19
C HIS A 2 -23.10 -8.37 3.34
N PRO A 3 -24.32 -8.94 3.46
CA PRO A 3 -24.49 -10.38 3.58
C PRO A 3 -24.14 -11.07 2.26
N VAL A 4 -23.47 -12.21 2.34
CA VAL A 4 -23.08 -13.02 1.18
C VAL A 4 -23.62 -14.44 1.33
N SER A 5 -23.76 -15.14 0.20
CA SER A 5 -24.44 -16.45 0.14
C SER A 5 -23.55 -17.64 0.50
N SER A 6 -22.23 -17.49 0.59
CA SER A 6 -21.30 -18.59 0.87
C SER A 6 -20.18 -18.18 1.82
N VAL A 7 -19.64 -19.16 2.56
CA VAL A 7 -18.53 -18.96 3.50
C VAL A 7 -17.25 -18.56 2.75
N GLU A 8 -17.01 -19.15 1.57
CA GLU A 8 -15.86 -18.87 0.73
C GLU A 8 -15.85 -17.40 0.28
N VAL A 9 -17.01 -16.85 -0.10
CA VAL A 9 -17.12 -15.42 -0.43
C VAL A 9 -16.85 -14.55 0.79
N ALA A 10 -17.33 -14.94 1.97
CA ALA A 10 -17.09 -14.19 3.20
C ALA A 10 -15.61 -14.16 3.58
N GLU A 11 -14.93 -15.30 3.53
CA GLU A 11 -13.49 -15.42 3.80
C GLU A 11 -12.66 -14.63 2.78
N LEU A 12 -12.96 -14.83 1.49
CA LEU A 12 -12.25 -14.15 0.41
C LEU A 12 -12.43 -12.63 0.45
N THR A 13 -13.62 -12.16 0.85
CA THR A 13 -13.88 -10.72 1.02
C THR A 13 -12.86 -10.12 1.98
N LYS A 14 -12.62 -10.74 3.14
CA LYS A 14 -11.69 -10.18 4.12
C LYS A 14 -10.24 -10.14 3.60
N ILE A 15 -9.83 -11.21 2.92
CA ILE A 15 -8.49 -11.32 2.35
C ILE A 15 -8.28 -10.27 1.25
N VAL A 16 -9.26 -10.13 0.34
CA VAL A 16 -9.20 -9.18 -0.78
C VAL A 16 -9.30 -7.74 -0.30
N GLU A 17 -10.07 -7.43 0.75
CA GLU A 17 -10.09 -6.10 1.37
C GLU A 17 -8.69 -5.69 1.85
N ASN A 18 -7.99 -6.60 2.53
CA ASN A 18 -6.64 -6.35 3.03
C ASN A 18 -5.63 -6.24 1.87
N ALA A 19 -5.74 -7.08 0.84
CA ALA A 19 -4.89 -7.00 -0.35
C ALA A 19 -5.12 -5.71 -1.17
N HIS A 20 -6.37 -5.28 -1.29
CA HIS A 20 -6.73 -4.01 -1.91
C HIS A 20 -6.14 -2.83 -1.13
N ARG A 21 -6.26 -2.85 0.21
CA ARG A 21 -5.67 -1.81 1.05
C ARG A 21 -4.15 -1.79 0.96
N TYR A 22 -3.51 -2.95 0.91
CA TYR A 22 -2.06 -3.08 0.70
C TYR A 22 -1.66 -2.39 -0.61
N LEU A 23 -2.35 -2.70 -1.71
CA LEU A 23 -2.09 -2.08 -3.02
C LEU A 23 -2.22 -0.55 -2.99
N GLN A 24 -3.27 -0.03 -2.35
CA GLN A 24 -3.47 1.42 -2.24
C GLN A 24 -2.35 2.12 -1.45
N ILE A 25 -1.82 1.48 -0.41
CA ILE A 25 -0.71 2.04 0.39
C ILE A 25 0.58 1.99 -0.42
N ALA A 26 0.90 0.84 -1.04
CA ALA A 26 2.08 0.69 -1.88
C ALA A 26 2.10 1.72 -3.02
N PHE A 27 0.94 1.99 -3.64
CA PHE A 27 0.85 3.04 -4.66
C PHE A 27 1.16 4.44 -4.11
N ALA A 28 0.71 4.77 -2.89
CA ALA A 28 1.06 6.04 -2.26
C ALA A 28 2.57 6.12 -1.92
N GLU A 29 3.16 5.01 -1.47
CA GLU A 29 4.58 4.86 -1.20
C GLU A 29 5.42 5.10 -2.47
N GLU A 30 5.06 4.48 -3.59
CA GLU A 30 5.69 4.69 -4.90
C GLU A 30 5.61 6.16 -5.33
N LEU A 31 4.41 6.78 -5.26
CA LEU A 31 4.22 8.18 -5.62
C LEU A 31 5.04 9.12 -4.73
N TYR A 32 5.22 8.80 -3.46
CA TYR A 32 6.06 9.58 -2.57
C TYR A 32 7.53 9.56 -3.00
N LEU A 33 8.08 8.38 -3.31
CA LEU A 33 9.46 8.25 -3.82
C LEU A 33 9.62 8.97 -5.17
N TYR A 34 8.63 8.83 -6.05
CA TYR A 34 8.59 9.55 -7.33
C TYR A 34 8.62 11.06 -7.11
N CYS A 35 7.75 11.60 -6.25
CA CYS A 35 7.72 13.03 -5.96
C CYS A 35 9.06 13.51 -5.38
N LYS A 36 9.63 12.72 -4.47
CA LYS A 36 10.90 13.05 -3.83
C LYS A 36 12.06 13.12 -4.83
N SER A 37 12.17 12.14 -5.73
CA SER A 37 13.21 12.11 -6.77
C SER A 37 13.08 13.25 -7.78
N ASN A 38 11.85 13.74 -8.01
CA ASN A 38 11.56 14.82 -8.95
C ASN A 38 11.42 16.21 -8.28
N SER A 39 11.71 16.33 -6.99
CA SER A 39 11.52 17.58 -6.22
C SER A 39 10.09 18.15 -6.31
N ILE A 40 9.09 17.26 -6.37
CA ILE A 40 7.66 17.60 -6.37
C ILE A 40 7.12 17.48 -4.94
N ASN A 41 6.23 18.39 -4.55
CA ASN A 41 5.52 18.30 -3.27
C ASN A 41 4.45 17.21 -3.32
N PHE A 42 4.69 16.09 -2.65
CA PHE A 42 3.75 14.97 -2.59
C PHE A 42 2.40 15.35 -1.97
N SER A 43 2.39 16.15 -0.89
CA SER A 43 1.17 16.56 -0.19
C SER A 43 0.27 17.40 -1.10
N GLU A 44 0.85 18.35 -1.83
CA GLU A 44 0.11 19.16 -2.81
C GLU A 44 -0.44 18.32 -3.97
N LEU A 45 0.37 17.40 -4.52
CA LEU A 45 -0.08 16.48 -5.56
C LEU A 45 -1.25 15.62 -5.08
N ARG A 46 -1.12 15.04 -3.88
CA ARG A 46 -2.13 14.18 -3.27
C ARG A 46 -3.44 14.93 -3.03
N GLU A 47 -3.37 16.13 -2.45
CA GLU A 47 -4.54 16.99 -2.22
C GLU A 47 -5.25 17.31 -3.55
N SER A 48 -4.50 17.65 -4.59
CA SER A 48 -5.03 17.92 -5.93
C SER A 48 -5.71 16.69 -6.55
N LEU A 49 -5.08 15.51 -6.49
CA LEU A 49 -5.63 14.26 -7.01
C LEU A 49 -6.92 13.86 -6.29
N ASN A 50 -6.95 13.99 -4.96
CA ASN A 50 -8.09 13.59 -4.13
C ASN A 50 -9.30 14.55 -4.23
N THR A 51 -9.20 15.64 -5.01
CA THR A 51 -10.38 16.43 -5.39
C THR A 51 -11.28 15.72 -6.41
N LYS A 52 -10.79 14.66 -7.07
CA LYS A 52 -11.54 13.92 -8.09
C LYS A 52 -12.39 12.84 -7.43
N TRP A 53 -13.65 12.74 -7.84
CA TRP A 53 -14.64 11.81 -7.27
C TRP A 53 -14.25 10.33 -7.37
N ASN A 54 -13.33 9.99 -8.28
CA ASN A 54 -12.90 8.63 -8.61
C ASN A 54 -11.45 8.33 -8.20
N VAL A 55 -10.79 9.22 -7.46
CA VAL A 55 -9.39 9.06 -7.05
C VAL A 55 -9.28 9.22 -5.54
N GLU A 56 -8.62 8.26 -4.91
CA GLU A 56 -8.26 8.32 -3.50
C GLU A 56 -6.84 7.76 -3.33
N VAL A 57 -5.87 8.66 -3.27
CA VAL A 57 -4.48 8.36 -2.91
C VAL A 57 -4.35 8.47 -1.40
N LEU A 58 -3.83 7.42 -0.77
CA LEU A 58 -3.60 7.38 0.66
C LEU A 58 -2.36 8.19 1.04
N GLU A 59 -2.20 8.47 2.34
CA GLU A 59 -0.88 8.85 2.85
C GLU A 59 0.01 7.61 2.86
N PRO A 60 1.29 7.73 2.44
CA PRO A 60 2.24 6.65 2.58
C PRO A 60 2.49 6.40 4.08
N ARG A 61 2.98 5.20 4.40
CA ARG A 61 3.28 4.78 5.78
C ARG A 61 4.76 4.46 5.87
N ASP A 62 5.28 4.21 7.08
CA ASP A 62 6.67 3.75 7.28
C ASP A 62 6.85 2.27 6.85
N GLY A 63 6.43 1.95 5.63
CA GLY A 63 6.23 0.59 5.12
C GLY A 63 4.94 -0.06 5.63
N ILE A 64 4.51 -1.10 4.91
CA ILE A 64 3.28 -1.82 5.21
C ILE A 64 3.51 -2.85 6.33
N GLY A 65 3.57 -2.38 7.56
CA GLY A 65 3.75 -3.21 8.74
C GLY A 65 2.49 -3.95 9.24
N GLY A 66 2.63 -4.56 10.41
CA GLY A 66 1.54 -5.26 11.10
C GLY A 66 1.30 -6.68 10.58
N HIS A 67 0.47 -7.43 11.29
CA HIS A 67 0.25 -8.85 10.96
C HIS A 67 -0.73 -9.06 9.81
N CYS A 68 -1.79 -8.25 9.72
CA CYS A 68 -2.94 -8.54 8.86
C CYS A 68 -2.65 -8.29 7.37
N LEU A 69 -2.20 -7.08 7.00
CA LEU A 69 -2.03 -6.72 5.58
C LEU A 69 -0.98 -7.61 4.88
N PRO A 70 0.24 -7.78 5.41
CA PRO A 70 1.25 -8.59 4.74
C PRO A 70 0.88 -10.07 4.66
N LYS A 71 0.27 -10.62 5.73
CA LYS A 71 -0.15 -12.02 5.77
C LYS A 71 -1.24 -12.29 4.74
N ASP A 72 -2.30 -11.51 4.74
CA ASP A 72 -3.46 -11.78 3.91
C ASP A 72 -3.15 -11.52 2.42
N THR A 73 -2.35 -10.50 2.11
CA THR A 73 -1.86 -10.26 0.74
C THR A 73 -1.01 -11.44 0.25
N LYS A 74 -0.04 -11.90 1.05
CA LYS A 74 0.76 -13.09 0.71
C LYS A 74 -0.09 -14.34 0.57
N MET A 75 -1.10 -14.50 1.42
CA MET A 75 -2.02 -15.62 1.34
C MET A 75 -2.78 -15.60 0.01
N PHE A 76 -3.32 -14.45 -0.40
CA PHE A 76 -4.02 -14.31 -1.68
C PHE A 76 -3.11 -14.56 -2.89
N VAL A 77 -1.89 -14.01 -2.90
CA VAL A 77 -0.93 -14.22 -4.00
C VAL A 77 -0.58 -15.71 -4.15
N ASN A 78 -0.52 -16.43 -3.03
CA ASN A 78 -0.17 -17.86 -2.99
C ASN A 78 -1.38 -18.81 -3.02
N SER A 79 -2.62 -18.32 -2.95
CA SER A 79 -3.81 -19.18 -2.86
C SER A 79 -4.20 -19.83 -4.18
N SER A 80 -3.63 -19.39 -5.30
CA SER A 80 -3.88 -19.95 -6.62
C SER A 80 -2.59 -20.43 -7.28
N ASN A 81 -2.64 -21.67 -7.76
CA ASN A 81 -1.56 -22.29 -8.52
C ASN A 81 -1.59 -21.95 -10.02
N THR A 82 -2.68 -21.34 -10.49
CA THR A 82 -2.90 -21.04 -11.91
C THR A 82 -2.81 -19.54 -12.23
N ILE A 83 -3.19 -18.68 -11.28
CA ILE A 83 -3.24 -17.24 -11.47
C ILE A 83 -2.54 -16.57 -10.29
N ARG A 84 -1.41 -15.92 -10.57
CA ARG A 84 -0.75 -15.05 -9.60
C ARG A 84 -1.02 -13.59 -9.95
N SER A 85 -1.42 -12.82 -8.95
CA SER A 85 -1.69 -11.40 -9.11
C SER A 85 -0.40 -10.64 -9.39
N LYS A 86 -0.21 -10.19 -10.64
CA LYS A 86 0.97 -9.40 -11.03
C LYS A 86 1.00 -8.05 -10.32
N ILE A 87 -0.16 -7.42 -10.14
CA ILE A 87 -0.27 -6.12 -9.48
C ILE A 87 0.09 -6.19 -8.00
N LEU A 88 -0.26 -7.27 -7.30
CA LEU A 88 0.11 -7.44 -5.89
C LEU A 88 1.57 -7.82 -5.71
N GLN A 89 2.17 -8.56 -6.64
CA GLN A 89 3.61 -8.81 -6.64
C GLN A 89 4.39 -7.50 -6.79
N ALA A 90 4.02 -6.67 -7.76
CA ALA A 90 4.61 -5.34 -7.92
C ALA A 90 4.41 -4.46 -6.68
N ALA A 91 3.22 -4.47 -6.07
CA ALA A 91 2.97 -3.74 -4.83
C ALA A 91 3.86 -4.21 -3.67
N MET A 92 4.17 -5.51 -3.59
CA MET A 92 5.07 -6.05 -2.57
C MET A 92 6.52 -5.64 -2.81
N GLU A 93 6.96 -5.60 -4.07
CA GLU A 93 8.29 -5.09 -4.45
C GLU A 93 8.43 -3.60 -4.12
N ILE A 94 7.41 -2.80 -4.43
CA ILE A 94 7.37 -1.36 -4.10
C ILE A 94 7.48 -1.12 -2.58
N ASP A 95 6.73 -1.88 -1.77
CA ASP A 95 6.79 -1.75 -0.31
C ASP A 95 8.15 -2.16 0.25
N GLU A 96 8.83 -3.14 -0.37
CA GLU A 96 10.22 -3.49 -0.03
C GLU A 96 11.18 -2.33 -0.33
N ASP A 97 11.14 -1.78 -1.56
CA ASP A 97 11.94 -0.62 -1.96
C ASP A 97 11.70 0.59 -1.04
N TYR A 98 10.44 0.84 -0.67
CA TYR A 98 10.06 1.95 0.21
C TYR A 98 10.61 1.78 1.63
N ARG A 99 10.57 0.57 2.19
CA ARG A 99 11.13 0.29 3.51
C ARG A 99 12.63 0.47 3.53
N GLU A 100 13.34 0.04 2.49
CA GLU A 100 14.78 0.26 2.38
C GLU A 100 15.11 1.77 2.38
N TYR A 101 14.34 2.56 1.64
CA TYR A 101 14.45 4.01 1.65
C TYR A 101 14.17 4.63 3.04
N PHE A 102 13.19 4.12 3.79
CA PHE A 102 12.88 4.63 5.13
C PHE A 102 13.94 4.25 6.17
N GLN A 103 14.39 3.00 6.18
CA GLN A 103 15.41 2.52 7.11
C GLN A 103 16.73 3.29 6.96
N THR A 104 17.13 3.58 5.72
CA THR A 104 18.31 4.39 5.45
C THR A 104 18.15 5.84 5.93
N ARG A 105 16.96 6.44 5.82
CA ARG A 105 16.71 7.80 6.33
C ARG A 105 16.83 7.92 7.85
N ASP A 106 16.32 6.94 8.59
CA ASP A 106 16.40 6.91 10.04
C ASP A 106 17.86 6.75 10.51
N GLU A 107 18.65 5.95 9.79
CA GLU A 107 20.09 5.78 10.04
C GLU A 107 20.88 7.10 9.86
N TYR A 108 20.47 7.98 8.95
CA TYR A 108 21.07 9.31 8.74
C TYR A 108 20.42 10.45 9.57
N GLY A 109 19.49 10.14 10.50
CA GLY A 109 18.95 11.11 11.46
C GLY A 109 18.05 12.20 10.87
N LEU A 110 17.53 12.03 9.64
CA LEU A 110 16.63 12.97 8.98
C LEU A 110 15.17 12.71 9.39
N THR A 111 14.86 12.87 10.68
CA THR A 111 13.49 12.80 11.18
C THR A 111 12.70 14.04 10.72
N CYS A 112 11.79 13.81 9.78
CA CYS A 112 10.74 14.79 9.48
C CYS A 112 9.68 14.61 10.57
N THR A 113 9.46 15.64 11.36
CA THR A 113 8.48 15.72 12.44
C THR A 113 7.11 15.36 11.88
N ILE A 114 6.61 14.14 12.15
CA ILE A 114 5.19 13.83 11.93
C ILE A 114 4.44 14.50 13.08
N LEU A 115 3.57 15.45 12.73
CA LEU A 115 2.61 16.07 13.62
C LEU A 115 1.69 14.97 14.18
N GLU A 116 1.51 14.98 15.51
CA GLU A 116 0.59 14.14 16.29
C GLU A 116 -0.86 14.22 15.83
#